data_AF-A0A6N9ZSB3-F1
#
_entry.id   AF-A0A6N9ZSB3-F1
#
_cell.length_a   1.000
_cell.length_b   1.000
_cell.length_c   1.000
_cell.angle_alpha   90.00
_cell.angle_beta   90.00
_cell.angle_gamma   90.00
#
_symmetry.space_group_name_H-M   'P 1'
#
loop_
_entity.id
_entity.type
_entity.pdbx_description
1 polymer ?
#
loop_
_entity_poly.entity_id
_entity_poly.type
_entity_poly.pdbx_seq_one_letter_code
_entity_poly.pdbx_strand_id
1 'polypeptide(L)'
;NSIKMVVPAVAISTIMGALNGYVLTKWRFPGHTLVFGLMLFACFIPFQSVLLPMATILGSLGRFGVVLQNATGWNFGFGNPTVNLVFVHVVYGLGFTTLFFRNFYEAFPTELVRAAQVDGASFFQIFRRIMLPNSLPIIV
;
A
#
# COMPACT_ATOMS: atom_id res chain seq x y z
N ASN A 1 3.64 -21.89 4.76
CA ASN A 1 2.97 -21.14 3.66
C ASN A 1 2.40 -19.81 4.13
N SER A 2 1.65 -19.74 5.24
CA SER A 2 1.02 -18.49 5.70
C SER A 2 2.01 -17.34 5.98
N ILE A 3 3.14 -17.60 6.63
CA ILE A 3 4.17 -16.57 6.88
C ILE A 3 4.73 -15.99 5.57
N LYS A 4 5.00 -16.85 4.58
CA LYS A 4 5.51 -16.44 3.25
C LYS A 4 4.53 -15.55 2.47
N MET A 5 3.25 -15.55 2.87
CA MET A 5 2.21 -14.73 2.28
C MET A 5 1.96 -13.46 3.10
N VAL A 6 1.74 -13.61 4.42
CA VAL A 6 1.33 -12.50 5.29
C VAL A 6 2.43 -11.45 5.42
N VAL A 7 3.68 -11.86 5.63
CA VAL A 7 4.80 -10.93 5.83
C VAL A 7 4.95 -9.96 4.64
N PRO A 8 5.07 -10.42 3.37
CA PRO A 8 5.18 -9.51 2.25
C PRO A 8 3.88 -8.73 2.00
N ALA A 9 2.70 -9.34 2.18
CA ALA A 9 1.44 -8.64 1.97
C ALA A 9 1.27 -7.44 2.92
N VAL A 10 1.54 -7.64 4.21
CA VAL A 10 1.50 -6.58 5.22
C VAL A 10 2.59 -5.56 4.95
N ALA A 11 3.85 -5.98 4.75
CA ALA A 11 4.95 -5.04 4.50
C ALA A 11 4.68 -4.12 3.30
N ILE A 12 4.23 -4.68 2.18
CA ILE A 12 3.96 -3.90 0.96
C ILE A 12 2.75 -2.99 1.17
N SER A 13 1.63 -3.50 1.68
CA SER A 13 0.42 -2.69 1.88
C SER A 13 0.60 -1.59 2.91
N THR A 14 1.39 -1.82 3.96
CA THR A 14 1.74 -0.80 4.97
C THR A 14 2.61 0.30 4.37
N ILE A 15 3.66 -0.04 3.61
CA ILE A 15 4.52 0.97 2.96
C ILE A 15 3.72 1.79 1.94
N MET A 16 2.88 1.14 1.13
CA MET A 16 2.03 1.83 0.17
C MET A 16 0.97 2.69 0.86
N GLY A 17 0.35 2.20 1.94
CA GLY A 17 -0.58 2.96 2.76
C GLY A 17 0.05 4.19 3.39
N ALA A 18 1.28 4.06 3.90
CA ALA A 18 2.07 5.18 4.40
C ALA A 18 2.34 6.23 3.33
N LEU A 19 2.71 5.80 2.12
CA LEU A 19 2.92 6.73 1.02
C LEU A 19 1.63 7.44 0.60
N ASN A 20 0.53 6.70 0.46
CA ASN A 20 -0.78 7.26 0.09
C ASN A 20 -1.29 8.23 1.16
N GLY A 21 -1.18 7.87 2.43
CA GLY A 21 -1.54 8.74 3.55
C GLY A 21 -0.75 10.03 3.52
N TYR A 22 0.56 9.97 3.23
CA TYR A 22 1.41 11.16 3.10
C TYR A 22 0.94 12.07 1.95
N VAL A 23 0.71 11.51 0.77
CA VAL A 23 0.25 12.27 -0.41
C VAL A 23 -1.12 12.91 -0.15
N LEU A 24 -2.07 12.14 0.38
CA LEU A 24 -3.45 12.58 0.59
C LEU A 24 -3.60 13.62 1.72
N THR A 25 -2.64 13.70 2.65
CA THR A 25 -2.65 14.69 3.74
C THR A 25 -1.79 15.91 3.46
N LYS A 26 -0.56 15.73 2.97
CA LYS A 26 0.45 16.81 2.90
C LYS A 26 0.57 17.48 1.53
N TRP A 27 0.14 16.82 0.45
CA TRP A 27 0.25 17.38 -0.92
C TRP A 27 -1.08 17.93 -1.46
N ARG A 28 -2.24 17.46 -0.97
CA ARG A 28 -3.60 17.98 -1.26
C ARG A 28 -3.82 18.46 -2.71
N PHE A 29 -3.58 17.58 -3.68
CA PHE A 29 -3.85 17.85 -5.09
C PHE A 29 -5.37 17.99 -5.38
N PRO A 30 -5.78 18.62 -6.50
CA PRO A 30 -7.21 18.73 -6.85
C PRO A 30 -7.84 17.34 -6.99
N GLY A 31 -8.91 17.07 -6.23
CA GLY A 31 -9.59 15.78 -6.20
C GLY A 31 -9.10 14.78 -5.15
N HIS A 32 -8.15 15.14 -4.29
CA HIS A 32 -7.66 14.25 -3.21
C HIS A 32 -8.79 13.73 -2.29
N THR A 33 -9.82 14.54 -2.01
CA THR A 33 -11.00 14.14 -1.23
C THR A 33 -11.80 13.03 -1.94
N LEU A 34 -11.96 13.12 -3.26
CA LEU A 34 -12.66 12.09 -4.04
C LEU A 34 -11.85 10.80 -4.08
N VAL A 35 -10.54 10.88 -4.33
CA VAL A 35 -9.66 9.71 -4.30
C VAL A 35 -9.73 9.02 -2.94
N PHE A 36 -9.64 9.79 -1.85
CA PHE A 36 -9.78 9.24 -0.51
C PHE A 36 -11.17 8.63 -0.27
N GLY A 37 -12.24 9.29 -0.72
CA GLY A 37 -13.60 8.77 -0.63
C GLY A 37 -13.80 7.45 -1.38
N LEU A 38 -13.22 7.30 -2.58
CA LEU A 38 -13.25 6.05 -3.34
C LEU A 38 -12.46 4.93 -2.64
N MET A 39 -11.32 5.26 -2.04
CA MET A 39 -10.55 4.30 -1.24
C MET A 39 -11.30 3.86 0.03
N LEU A 40 -12.01 4.79 0.69
CA LEU A 40 -12.87 4.49 1.82
C LEU A 40 -14.06 3.62 1.41
N PHE A 41 -14.67 3.89 0.25
CA PHE A 41 -15.73 3.05 -0.30
C PHE A 41 -15.27 1.60 -0.51
N ALA A 42 -14.05 1.40 -1.02
CA ALA A 42 -13.47 0.08 -1.20
C ALA A 42 -13.35 -0.72 0.11
N CYS A 43 -13.22 -0.05 1.27
CA CYS A 43 -13.16 -0.70 2.58
C CYS A 43 -14.49 -1.34 3.00
N PHE A 44 -15.62 -0.88 2.43
CA PHE A 44 -16.95 -1.45 2.69
C PHE A 44 -17.26 -2.66 1.79
N ILE A 45 -16.45 -2.90 0.76
CA ILE A 45 -16.64 -4.05 -0.12
C ILE A 45 -16.22 -5.31 0.64
N PRO A 46 -17.11 -6.30 0.84
CA PRO A 46 -16.77 -7.50 1.57
C PRO A 46 -15.70 -8.28 0.81
N PHE A 47 -14.66 -8.73 1.51
CA PHE A 47 -13.55 -9.46 0.89
C PHE A 47 -14.01 -10.63 0.00
N GLN A 48 -15.07 -11.33 0.45
CA GLN A 48 -15.63 -12.48 -0.26
C GLN A 48 -16.21 -12.14 -1.64
N SER A 49 -16.75 -10.93 -1.85
CA SER A 49 -17.27 -10.54 -3.17
C SER A 49 -16.16 -10.21 -4.16
N VAL A 50 -14.97 -9.83 -3.68
CA VAL A 50 -13.81 -9.49 -4.51
C VAL A 50 -12.96 -10.72 -4.83
N LEU A 51 -12.98 -11.74 -3.98
CA LEU A 51 -12.11 -12.90 -4.07
C LEU A 51 -12.28 -13.67 -5.39
N LEU A 52 -13.53 -13.96 -5.80
CA LEU A 52 -13.78 -14.71 -7.04
C LEU A 52 -13.35 -13.93 -8.29
N PRO A 53 -13.75 -12.65 -8.48
CA PRO A 53 -13.23 -11.83 -9.59
C PRO A 53 -11.70 -11.73 -9.62
N MET A 54 -11.06 -11.55 -8.45
CA MET A 54 -9.60 -11.49 -8.40
C MET A 54 -8.96 -12.84 -8.75
N ALA A 55 -9.54 -13.96 -8.31
CA ALA A 55 -9.05 -15.29 -8.65
C ALA A 55 -9.17 -15.58 -10.15
N THR A 56 -10.24 -15.14 -10.82
CA THR A 56 -10.39 -15.33 -12.28
C THR A 56 -9.41 -14.46 -13.06
N ILE A 57 -9.20 -13.19 -12.65
CA ILE A 57 -8.22 -12.28 -13.26
C ILE A 57 -6.79 -12.80 -13.05
N LEU A 58 -6.42 -13.17 -11.83
CA LEU A 58 -5.08 -13.67 -11.55
C LEU A 58 -4.84 -15.06 -12.15
N GLY A 59 -5.88 -15.88 -12.27
CA GLY A 59 -5.83 -17.15 -12.97
C GLY A 59 -5.61 -16.98 -14.47
N SER A 60 -6.24 -15.98 -15.11
CA SER A 60 -5.99 -15.67 -16.51
C SER A 60 -4.59 -15.08 -16.72
N LEU A 61 -4.16 -14.13 -15.87
CA LEU A 61 -2.81 -13.58 -15.87
C LEU A 61 -1.74 -14.65 -15.62
N GLY A 62 -2.02 -15.63 -14.76
CA GLY A 62 -1.13 -16.74 -14.46
C GLY A 62 -0.93 -17.70 -15.64
N ARG A 63 -1.94 -17.87 -16.50
CA ARG A 63 -1.81 -18.64 -17.76
C ARG A 63 -0.89 -17.96 -18.77
N PHE A 64 -0.75 -16.63 -18.70
CA PHE A 64 0.19 -15.84 -19.51
C PHE A 64 1.50 -15.52 -18.77
N GLY A 65 1.63 -15.93 -17.50
CA GLY A 65 2.72 -15.53 -16.63
C GLY A 65 3.99 -16.34 -16.86
N VAL A 66 5.11 -15.65 -17.11
CA VAL A 66 6.45 -16.24 -17.02
C VAL A 66 6.73 -16.56 -15.55
N VAL A 67 6.92 -17.83 -15.22
CA VAL A 67 7.46 -18.24 -13.93
C VAL A 67 8.94 -17.85 -13.93
N LEU A 68 9.27 -16.74 -13.28
CA LEU A 68 10.66 -16.37 -13.00
C LEU A 68 11.05 -17.08 -11.70
N GLN A 69 11.58 -18.29 -11.85
CA GLN A 69 12.18 -19.02 -10.75
C GLN A 69 13.62 -18.54 -10.59
N ASN A 70 13.96 -17.95 -9.44
CA ASN A 70 15.36 -17.65 -9.15
C ASN A 70 16.02 -18.80 -8.37
N ALA A 71 17.36 -18.79 -8.32
CA ALA A 71 18.16 -19.79 -7.60
C ALA A 71 17.92 -19.82 -6.07
N THR A 72 17.21 -18.83 -5.50
CA THR A 72 16.85 -18.76 -4.08
C THR A 72 15.54 -19.47 -3.75
N GLY A 73 14.91 -20.14 -4.74
CA GLY A 73 13.64 -20.85 -4.57
C GLY A 73 12.40 -19.95 -4.54
N TRP A 74 12.56 -18.66 -4.87
CA TRP A 74 11.44 -17.74 -5.02
C TRP A 74 10.90 -17.79 -6.45
N ASN A 75 9.61 -18.07 -6.56
CA ASN A 75 8.89 -18.05 -7.82
C ASN A 75 8.13 -16.72 -7.92
N PHE A 76 8.60 -15.83 -8.78
CA PHE A 76 7.92 -14.57 -9.09
C PHE A 76 7.06 -14.73 -10.34
N GLY A 77 5.90 -14.07 -10.35
CA GLY A 77 4.94 -14.10 -11.46
C GLY A 77 3.57 -14.63 -11.04
N PHE A 78 2.55 -14.29 -11.83
CA PHE A 78 1.16 -14.63 -11.56
C PHE A 78 0.82 -16.11 -11.72
N GLY A 79 1.76 -16.93 -12.20
CA GLY A 79 1.66 -18.39 -12.17
C GLY A 79 1.86 -18.99 -10.77
N ASN A 80 2.40 -18.23 -9.81
CA ASN A 80 2.57 -18.68 -8.43
C ASN A 80 1.34 -18.32 -7.57
N PRO A 81 0.62 -19.30 -7.00
CA PRO A 81 -0.56 -19.04 -6.17
C PRO A 81 -0.24 -18.20 -4.92
N THR A 82 0.97 -18.31 -4.37
CA THR A 82 1.39 -17.48 -3.22
C THR A 82 1.51 -16.01 -3.61
N VAL A 83 2.08 -15.70 -4.78
CA VAL A 83 2.21 -14.32 -5.28
C VAL A 83 0.83 -13.72 -5.55
N ASN A 84 -0.08 -14.51 -6.14
CA ASN A 84 -1.46 -14.09 -6.37
C ASN A 84 -2.17 -13.75 -5.06
N LEU A 85 -2.03 -14.60 -4.04
CA LEU A 85 -2.61 -14.34 -2.72
C LEU A 85 -2.01 -13.09 -2.06
N VAL A 86 -0.69 -12.89 -2.14
CA VAL A 86 -0.03 -11.66 -1.66
C VAL A 86 -0.63 -10.45 -2.38
N PHE A 87 -0.75 -10.50 -3.70
CA PHE A 87 -1.28 -9.39 -4.50
C PHE A 87 -2.71 -9.03 -4.11
N VAL A 88 -3.60 -10.02 -3.97
CA VAL A 88 -4.98 -9.80 -3.52
C VAL A 88 -5.01 -9.10 -2.15
N HIS A 89 -4.17 -9.54 -1.21
CA HIS A 89 -4.12 -8.97 0.13
C HIS A 89 -3.52 -7.57 0.14
N VAL A 90 -2.54 -7.29 -0.72
CA VAL A 90 -2.02 -5.93 -0.89
C VAL A 90 -3.12 -5.01 -1.39
N VAL A 91 -3.77 -5.36 -2.51
CA VAL A 91 -4.81 -4.52 -3.13
C VAL A 91 -5.98 -4.27 -2.17
N TYR A 92 -6.46 -5.32 -1.50
CA TYR A 92 -7.55 -5.18 -0.53
C TYR A 92 -7.13 -4.38 0.71
N GLY A 93 -5.89 -4.59 1.18
CA GLY A 93 -5.34 -3.89 2.35
C GLY A 93 -5.11 -2.39 2.13
N LEU A 94 -4.91 -1.93 0.88
CA LEU A 94 -4.59 -0.53 0.57
C LEU A 94 -5.63 0.46 1.08
N GLY A 95 -6.92 0.12 1.05
CA GLY A 95 -7.97 1.00 1.56
C GLY A 95 -7.77 1.29 3.05
N PHE A 96 -7.61 0.23 3.85
CA PHE A 96 -7.43 0.31 5.30
C PHE A 96 -6.09 0.94 5.69
N THR A 97 -4.98 0.50 5.09
CA THR A 97 -3.66 1.05 5.43
C THR A 97 -3.61 2.54 5.09
N THR A 98 -4.10 2.93 3.91
CA THR A 98 -4.18 4.36 3.52
C THR A 98 -5.06 5.16 4.49
N LEU A 99 -6.21 4.62 4.89
CA LEU A 99 -7.10 5.26 5.86
C LEU A 99 -6.39 5.53 7.19
N PHE A 100 -5.74 4.52 7.76
CA PHE A 100 -5.04 4.65 9.03
C PHE A 100 -3.88 5.65 8.96
N PHE A 101 -3.03 5.54 7.94
CA PHE A 101 -1.93 6.48 7.77
C PHE A 101 -2.41 7.90 7.47
N ARG A 102 -3.47 8.08 6.69
CA ARG A 102 -4.06 9.40 6.45
C ARG A 102 -4.53 10.02 7.77
N ASN A 103 -5.29 9.28 8.57
CA ASN A 103 -5.79 9.77 9.85
C ASN A 103 -4.65 10.11 10.82
N PHE A 104 -3.60 9.29 10.86
CA PHE A 104 -2.39 9.54 11.64
C PHE A 104 -1.66 10.82 11.17
N TYR A 105 -1.45 10.97 9.85
CA TYR A 105 -0.71 12.10 9.30
C TYR A 105 -1.49 13.42 9.30
N GLU A 106 -2.83 13.41 9.36
CA GLU A 106 -3.59 14.66 9.57
C GLU A 106 -3.23 15.32 10.91
N ALA A 107 -2.97 14.52 11.95
CA ALA A 107 -2.52 15.05 13.25
C ALA A 107 -1.04 15.47 13.26
N PHE A 108 -0.24 15.01 12.29
CA PHE A 108 1.18 15.33 12.20
C PHE A 108 1.40 16.80 11.79
N PRO A 109 2.27 17.58 12.47
CA PRO A 109 2.47 19.00 12.16
C PRO A 109 2.94 19.24 10.72
N THR A 110 2.11 19.95 9.93
CA THR A 110 2.46 20.30 8.54
C THR A 110 3.63 21.27 8.45
N GLU A 111 3.88 22.05 9.50
CA GLU A 111 5.01 22.99 9.56
C GLU A 111 6.37 22.27 9.50
N LEU A 112 6.49 21.05 10.02
CA LEU A 112 7.73 20.26 9.88
C LEU A 112 8.01 19.88 8.43
N VAL A 113 6.96 19.57 7.67
CA VAL A 113 7.07 19.27 6.24
C VAL A 113 7.45 20.52 5.46
N ARG A 114 6.83 21.67 5.77
CA ARG A 114 7.15 22.95 5.14
C ARG A 114 8.57 23.42 5.44
N ALA A 115 9.02 23.31 6.69
CA ALA A 115 10.40 23.63 7.07
C ALA A 115 11.40 22.80 6.26
N ALA A 116 11.18 21.49 6.17
CA ALA A 116 12.04 20.61 5.37
C ALA A 116 12.02 20.97 3.87
N GLN A 117 10.87 21.41 3.32
CA GLN A 117 10.79 21.89 1.93
C GLN A 117 11.59 23.18 1.71
N VAL A 118 11.56 24.11 2.68
CA VAL A 118 12.37 25.33 2.67
C VAL A 118 13.87 24.99 2.74
N ASP A 119 14.23 23.96 3.50
CA ASP A 119 15.60 23.41 3.57
C ASP A 119 15.99 22.60 2.31
N GLY A 120 15.14 22.55 1.28
CA GLY A 120 15.43 21.90 0.01
C GLY A 120 15.23 20.39 -0.02
N ALA A 121 14.54 19.81 0.98
CA ALA A 121 14.23 18.38 0.99
C ALA A 121 13.18 18.03 -0.08
N SER A 122 13.49 17.07 -0.93
CA SER A 122 12.57 16.52 -1.94
C SER A 122 11.46 15.66 -1.32
N PHE A 123 10.40 15.40 -2.09
CA PHE A 123 9.24 14.62 -1.66
C PHE A 123 9.59 13.29 -0.98
N PHE A 124 10.44 12.47 -1.62
CA PHE A 124 10.83 11.17 -1.07
C PHE A 124 11.82 11.28 0.09
N GLN A 125 12.60 12.36 0.16
CA GLN A 125 13.47 12.62 1.32
C GLN A 125 12.64 12.94 2.55
N ILE A 126 11.63 13.82 2.43
CA ILE A 126 10.68 14.11 3.52
C ILE A 126 9.95 12.83 3.93
N PHE A 127 9.45 12.06 2.97
CA PHE A 127 8.79 10.79 3.27
C PHE A 127 9.69 9.83 4.08
N ARG A 128 10.90 9.54 3.60
CA ARG A 128 11.80 8.56 4.25
C ARG A 128 12.44 9.05 5.54
N ARG A 129 12.75 10.35 5.65
CA ARG A 129 13.52 10.89 6.79
C ARG A 129 12.63 11.50 7.87
N ILE A 130 11.42 11.91 7.53
CA ILE A 130 10.51 12.60 8.46
C ILE A 130 9.24 11.78 8.66
N MET A 131 8.47 11.52 7.61
CA MET A 131 7.14 10.93 7.77
C MET A 131 7.21 9.46 8.25
N LEU A 132 7.96 8.63 7.52
CA LEU A 132 8.01 7.18 7.76
C LEU A 132 8.61 6.81 9.13
N PRO A 133 9.71 7.41 9.61
CA PRO A 133 10.25 7.09 10.94
C PRO A 133 9.32 7.53 12.09
N ASN A 134 8.63 8.66 11.94
CA ASN A 134 7.65 9.12 12.93
C ASN A 134 6.36 8.30 12.92
N SER A 135 6.19 7.42 11.94
CA SER A 135 5.02 6.55 11.82
C SER A 135 5.18 5.21 12.52
N LEU A 136 6.29 4.97 13.23
CA LEU A 136 6.49 3.73 13.98
C LEU A 136 5.27 3.33 14.85
N PRO A 137 4.60 4.25 15.59
CA PRO A 137 3.44 3.88 16.41
C PRO A 137 2.22 3.37 15.63
N ILE A 138 2.08 3.72 14.35
CA ILE A 138 0.98 3.25 13.49
C ILE A 138 1.40 2.07 12.59
N ILE A 139 2.71 1.79 12.51
CA ILE A 139 3.27 0.66 11.75
C ILE A 139 3.23 -0.64 12.55
N VAL A 140 3.47 -0.56 13.87
CA VAL A 140 3.51 -1.71 14.80
C VAL A 140 2.11 -2.12 15.26
#